data_AF-A0A0D7AX27-F1
#
_entry.id   AF-A0A0D7AX27-F1
#
_cell.length_a   1.000
_cell.length_b   1.000
_cell.length_c   1.000
_cell.angle_alpha   90.00
_cell.angle_beta   90.00
_cell.angle_gamma   90.00
#
_symmetry.space_group_name_H-M   'P 1'
#
loop_
_entity.id
_entity.type
_entity.pdbx_description
1 polymer ?
#
loop_
_entity_poly.entity_id
_entity_poly.type
_entity_poly.pdbx_seq_one_letter_code
_entity_poly.pdbx_strand_id
1 'polypeptide(L)'
;MTTLHPFQTSRESILPIWSQPNQARRSLPDANVADLFVLLHGMLFTNVDLDAFQPTLSRFVERLEIEGAEDRDWIMMAVVNIGSILEYGKPSGVLKRLGGVGSRDPGTAAAMRVMAKREAMADESMDVDAAPSSATSPPTAEELDLPLQLQLAMQLAFEMFSYVLQRPTRKPSPFARSTINPYLTVLLTFLSTILKHTGSREVLERSIPWDALAAFFATVPRTVMSSQHLDHVMPADARRWDMITSGCAPPLPEDWCLRGMEWVGRKVFERGYWRSGLEKKVEQEVLNAAEEEDMTDGHIEDDDDEEGEQGSYGKRWVRLVRCAIEVTGAVDGLEWTQGTREWRVEGALAQKVAVWKEQARVENEEAERRRGGTRWADDAMEVDDEGILGASEESDEDSDNDTPEIRALKVCASCGTDLYVLIVFRNAAVTSRASFRTHNGHRLQRHPPAVQNAHRPTTRALSLLSNQATLSWLSTPTFFYRRSLCSRLWSKASGGL
;
A
#
# COMPACT_ATOMS: atom_id res chain seq x y z
N MET A 1 -17.00 1.15 7.77
CA MET A 1 -16.77 0.14 8.82
C MET A 1 -15.62 0.53 9.75
N THR A 2 -14.53 1.09 9.22
CA THR A 2 -13.36 1.59 9.96
C THR A 2 -13.41 3.10 10.22
N THR A 3 -14.59 3.63 10.53
CA THR A 3 -14.81 5.06 10.82
C THR A 3 -15.09 5.27 12.30
N LEU A 4 -14.92 6.50 12.80
CA LEU A 4 -15.22 6.84 14.20
C LEU A 4 -16.67 6.51 14.60
N HIS A 5 -17.59 6.65 13.65
CA HIS A 5 -18.99 6.30 13.80
C HIS A 5 -19.37 5.33 12.66
N PRO A 6 -19.19 4.01 12.85
CA PRO A 6 -19.51 3.03 11.83
C PRO A 6 -21.03 2.90 11.69
N PHE A 7 -21.50 2.87 10.44
CA PHE A 7 -22.88 2.52 10.15
C PHE A 7 -23.06 1.01 10.25
N GLN A 8 -23.99 0.57 11.10
CA GLN A 8 -24.10 -0.83 11.55
C GLN A 8 -24.33 -1.80 10.39
N THR A 9 -25.12 -1.43 9.39
CA THR A 9 -25.44 -2.28 8.24
C THR A 9 -24.41 -2.17 7.11
N SER A 10 -23.34 -1.38 7.25
CA SER A 10 -22.30 -1.27 6.20
C SER A 10 -21.68 -2.62 5.85
N ARG A 11 -21.49 -3.51 6.84
CA ARG A 11 -20.89 -4.84 6.62
C ARG A 11 -21.76 -5.71 5.73
N GLU A 12 -23.07 -5.70 5.95
CA GLU A 12 -24.04 -6.46 5.15
C GLU A 12 -24.23 -5.83 3.78
N SER A 13 -24.26 -4.50 3.71
CA SER A 13 -24.51 -3.75 2.49
C SER A 13 -23.41 -3.92 1.42
N ILE A 14 -22.19 -4.26 1.83
CA ILE A 14 -21.05 -4.42 0.91
C ILE A 14 -20.93 -5.86 0.36
N LEU A 15 -21.54 -6.86 1.03
CA LEU A 15 -21.45 -8.26 0.61
C LEU A 15 -21.86 -8.54 -0.85
N PRO A 16 -22.87 -7.87 -1.44
CA PRO A 16 -23.23 -8.09 -2.84
C PRO A 16 -22.08 -7.83 -3.83
N ILE A 17 -21.10 -6.98 -3.48
CA ILE A 17 -19.90 -6.74 -4.30
C ILE A 17 -19.13 -8.05 -4.52
N TRP A 18 -19.11 -8.93 -3.52
CA TRP A 18 -18.42 -10.22 -3.51
C TRP A 18 -19.35 -11.42 -3.68
N SER A 19 -20.53 -11.21 -4.28
CA SER A 19 -21.39 -12.31 -4.71
C SER A 19 -20.64 -13.26 -5.64
N GLN A 20 -21.03 -14.55 -5.64
CA GLN A 20 -20.36 -15.57 -6.45
C GLN A 20 -20.24 -15.21 -7.95
N PRO A 21 -21.27 -14.66 -8.62
CA PRO A 21 -21.15 -14.26 -10.02
C PRO A 21 -20.07 -13.19 -10.24
N ASN A 22 -19.97 -12.22 -9.31
CA ASN A 22 -18.98 -11.16 -9.39
C ASN A 22 -17.56 -11.69 -9.13
N GLN A 23 -17.38 -12.63 -8.19
CA GLN A 23 -16.07 -13.23 -7.94
C GLN A 23 -15.63 -14.12 -9.10
N ALA A 24 -16.53 -14.93 -9.66
CA ALA A 24 -16.26 -15.73 -10.85
C ALA A 24 -15.78 -14.86 -12.02
N ARG A 25 -16.46 -13.72 -12.28
CA ARG A 25 -16.03 -12.76 -13.31
C ARG A 25 -14.62 -12.22 -13.07
N ARG A 26 -14.29 -11.86 -11.83
CA ARG A 26 -12.96 -11.30 -11.48
C ARG A 26 -11.85 -12.34 -11.41
N SER A 27 -12.21 -13.62 -11.31
CA SER A 27 -11.25 -14.73 -11.36
C SER A 27 -10.73 -14.99 -12.78
N LEU A 28 -11.40 -14.47 -13.81
CA LEU A 28 -11.01 -14.67 -15.21
C LEU A 28 -9.62 -14.08 -15.53
N PRO A 29 -8.90 -14.63 -16.52
CA PRO A 29 -7.54 -14.19 -16.87
C PRO A 29 -7.44 -12.75 -17.40
N ASP A 30 -8.52 -12.21 -17.95
CA ASP A 30 -8.62 -10.86 -18.52
C ASP A 30 -8.95 -9.78 -17.48
N ALA A 31 -9.10 -10.15 -16.20
CA ALA A 31 -9.36 -9.21 -15.13
C ALA A 31 -8.28 -8.12 -15.05
N ASN A 32 -8.72 -6.87 -14.89
CA ASN A 32 -7.83 -5.72 -14.70
C ASN A 32 -7.36 -5.62 -13.25
N VAL A 33 -6.43 -4.69 -12.99
CA VAL A 33 -5.88 -4.42 -11.64
C VAL A 33 -6.98 -4.23 -10.58
N ALA A 34 -7.99 -3.41 -10.86
CA ALA A 34 -9.05 -3.12 -9.90
C ALA A 34 -9.92 -4.34 -9.57
N ASP A 35 -10.26 -5.16 -10.57
CA ASP A 35 -11.02 -6.39 -10.38
C ASP A 35 -10.22 -7.42 -9.55
N LEU A 36 -8.92 -7.56 -9.80
CA LEU A 36 -8.03 -8.43 -9.01
C LEU A 36 -7.89 -7.95 -7.56
N PHE A 37 -7.76 -6.63 -7.36
CA PHE A 37 -7.71 -6.05 -6.01
C PHE A 37 -8.99 -6.31 -5.23
N VAL A 38 -10.16 -6.11 -5.86
CA VAL A 38 -11.46 -6.39 -5.24
C VAL A 38 -11.66 -7.87 -4.96
N LEU A 39 -11.13 -8.76 -5.83
CA LEU A 39 -11.15 -10.21 -5.62
C LEU A 39 -10.35 -10.60 -4.37
N LEU A 40 -9.11 -10.12 -4.23
CA LEU A 40 -8.27 -10.36 -3.05
C LEU A 40 -8.94 -9.87 -1.76
N HIS A 41 -9.52 -8.67 -1.78
CA HIS A 41 -10.27 -8.18 -0.63
C HIS A 41 -11.55 -8.97 -0.37
N GLY A 42 -12.16 -9.58 -1.40
CA GLY A 42 -13.27 -10.52 -1.25
C GLY A 42 -12.86 -11.72 -0.43
N MET A 43 -11.75 -12.38 -0.81
CA MET A 43 -11.17 -13.52 -0.08
C MET A 43 -10.91 -13.16 1.38
N LEU A 44 -10.27 -12.02 1.64
CA LEU A 44 -9.97 -11.53 2.99
C LEU A 44 -11.22 -11.17 3.81
N PHE A 45 -12.23 -10.57 3.17
CA PHE A 45 -13.43 -10.08 3.85
C PHE A 45 -14.41 -11.19 4.22
N THR A 46 -14.64 -12.13 3.29
CA THR A 46 -15.56 -13.26 3.48
C THR A 46 -14.88 -14.47 4.12
N ASN A 47 -13.54 -14.50 4.15
CA ASN A 47 -12.76 -15.64 4.60
C ASN A 47 -13.05 -16.91 3.77
N VAL A 48 -13.12 -16.76 2.45
CA VAL A 48 -13.42 -17.82 1.50
C VAL A 48 -12.30 -17.87 0.47
N ASP A 49 -11.91 -19.08 0.06
CA ASP A 49 -10.91 -19.31 -0.99
C ASP A 49 -9.53 -18.69 -0.68
N LEU A 50 -9.10 -18.78 0.58
CA LEU A 50 -7.79 -18.27 1.00
C LEU A 50 -6.63 -19.05 0.37
N ASP A 51 -6.85 -20.30 -0.04
CA ASP A 51 -5.84 -21.13 -0.70
C ASP A 51 -5.43 -20.54 -2.06
N ALA A 52 -6.37 -19.87 -2.75
CA ALA A 52 -6.13 -19.18 -4.01
C ALA A 52 -5.56 -17.77 -3.85
N PHE A 53 -5.32 -17.31 -2.61
CA PHE A 53 -4.85 -15.94 -2.35
C PHE A 53 -3.47 -15.69 -2.95
N GLN A 54 -2.49 -16.58 -2.73
CA GLN A 54 -1.12 -16.36 -3.22
C GLN A 54 -1.04 -16.29 -4.75
N PRO A 55 -1.61 -17.24 -5.52
CA PRO A 55 -1.64 -17.12 -6.98
C PRO A 55 -2.34 -15.84 -7.46
N THR A 56 -3.43 -15.43 -6.79
CA THR A 56 -4.17 -14.23 -7.13
C THR A 56 -3.37 -12.96 -6.83
N LEU A 57 -2.62 -12.93 -5.73
CA LEU A 57 -1.74 -11.82 -5.36
C LEU A 57 -0.61 -11.66 -6.38
N SER A 58 0.05 -12.76 -6.78
CA SER A 58 1.07 -12.74 -7.82
C SER A 58 0.52 -12.17 -9.14
N ARG A 59 -0.66 -12.65 -9.58
CA ARG A 59 -1.34 -12.14 -10.77
C ARG A 59 -1.68 -10.66 -10.66
N PHE A 60 -2.13 -10.21 -9.49
CA PHE A 60 -2.43 -8.81 -9.22
C PHE A 60 -1.19 -7.93 -9.36
N VAL A 61 -0.06 -8.32 -8.75
CA VAL A 61 1.20 -7.56 -8.81
C VAL A 61 1.74 -7.49 -10.24
N GLU A 62 1.71 -8.60 -10.98
CA GLU A 62 2.09 -8.62 -12.40
C GLU A 62 1.21 -7.68 -13.23
N ARG A 63 -0.11 -7.74 -13.03
CA ARG A 63 -1.04 -6.85 -13.74
C ARG A 63 -0.82 -5.38 -13.39
N LEU A 64 -0.53 -5.09 -12.12
CA LEU A 64 -0.24 -3.75 -11.62
C LEU A 64 1.07 -3.17 -12.19
N GLU A 65 2.03 -4.02 -12.51
CA GLU A 65 3.26 -3.64 -13.22
C GLU A 65 3.00 -3.28 -14.68
N ILE A 66 2.09 -3.99 -15.34
CA ILE A 66 1.77 -3.78 -16.76
C ILE A 66 0.84 -2.58 -16.96
N GLU A 67 -0.28 -2.54 -16.22
CA GLU A 67 -1.34 -1.54 -16.41
C GLU A 67 -1.13 -0.28 -15.58
N GLY A 68 -0.48 -0.40 -14.42
CA GLY A 68 -0.47 0.65 -13.41
C GLY A 68 -1.84 0.87 -12.78
N ALA A 69 -2.04 2.03 -12.16
CA ALA A 69 -3.32 2.48 -11.62
C ALA A 69 -3.35 4.01 -11.55
N GLU A 70 -4.55 4.58 -11.60
CA GLU A 70 -4.82 6.02 -11.51
C GLU A 70 -4.60 6.58 -10.09
N ASP A 71 -4.48 7.91 -9.92
CA ASP A 71 -4.23 8.54 -8.61
C ASP A 71 -5.32 8.17 -7.60
N ARG A 72 -6.59 8.26 -8.02
CA ARG A 72 -7.74 7.87 -7.19
C ARG A 72 -7.70 6.40 -6.80
N ASP A 73 -7.27 5.52 -7.69
CA ASP A 73 -7.23 4.08 -7.42
C ASP A 73 -6.15 3.77 -6.38
N TRP A 74 -4.98 4.40 -6.47
CA TRP A 74 -3.95 4.30 -5.44
C TRP A 74 -4.43 4.78 -4.08
N ILE A 75 -5.16 5.90 -4.02
CA ILE A 75 -5.76 6.41 -2.78
C ILE A 75 -6.73 5.37 -2.21
N MET A 76 -7.66 4.87 -3.03
CA MET A 76 -8.68 3.92 -2.60
C MET A 76 -8.07 2.59 -2.18
N MET A 77 -7.11 2.06 -2.93
CA MET A 77 -6.39 0.83 -2.58
C MET A 77 -5.64 0.99 -1.24
N ALA A 78 -5.03 2.15 -0.97
CA ALA A 78 -4.39 2.40 0.32
C ALA A 78 -5.40 2.40 1.48
N VAL A 79 -6.55 3.07 1.31
CA VAL A 79 -7.60 3.11 2.33
C VAL A 79 -8.19 1.72 2.59
N VAL A 80 -8.44 0.93 1.55
CA VAL A 80 -8.99 -0.41 1.67
C VAL A 80 -7.99 -1.38 2.30
N ASN A 81 -6.69 -1.27 1.98
CA ASN A 81 -5.62 -2.01 2.65
C ASN A 81 -5.50 -1.67 4.14
N ILE A 82 -5.57 -0.39 4.51
CA ILE A 82 -5.63 -0.01 5.93
C ILE A 82 -6.91 -0.60 6.55
N GLY A 83 -8.01 -0.59 5.82
CA GLY A 83 -9.27 -1.22 6.22
C GLY A 83 -9.12 -2.70 6.55
N SER A 84 -8.38 -3.47 5.74
CA SER A 84 -8.14 -4.90 5.96
C SER A 84 -7.16 -5.17 7.11
N ILE A 85 -6.11 -4.35 7.27
CA ILE A 85 -5.21 -4.39 8.43
C ILE A 85 -5.98 -4.15 9.74
N LEU A 86 -7.01 -3.30 9.70
CA LEU A 86 -7.95 -3.07 10.81
C LEU A 86 -9.10 -4.09 10.84
N GLU A 87 -8.96 -5.21 10.12
CA GLU A 87 -9.92 -6.31 10.02
C GLU A 87 -11.33 -5.84 9.69
N TYR A 88 -11.43 -4.82 8.84
CA TYR A 88 -12.67 -4.18 8.42
C TYR A 88 -13.52 -3.65 9.59
N GLY A 89 -12.86 -3.19 10.66
CA GLY A 89 -13.52 -2.57 11.81
C GLY A 89 -14.19 -3.56 12.77
N LYS A 90 -13.82 -4.86 12.70
CA LYS A 90 -14.27 -5.86 13.68
C LYS A 90 -13.98 -5.35 15.11
N PRO A 91 -14.96 -5.37 16.03
CA PRO A 91 -14.74 -4.91 17.41
C PRO A 91 -13.63 -5.69 18.13
N SER A 92 -13.50 -6.97 17.81
CA SER A 92 -12.48 -7.87 18.30
C SER A 92 -11.17 -7.80 17.50
N GLY A 93 -10.97 -6.88 16.55
CA GLY A 93 -9.75 -6.85 15.75
C GLY A 93 -8.48 -6.68 16.59
N VAL A 94 -7.40 -7.37 16.22
CA VAL A 94 -6.13 -7.45 16.96
C VAL A 94 -5.60 -6.07 17.32
N LEU A 95 -5.45 -5.18 16.34
CA LEU A 95 -4.92 -3.84 16.57
C LEU A 95 -5.84 -2.97 17.46
N LYS A 96 -7.15 -3.24 17.44
CA LYS A 96 -8.12 -2.57 18.30
C LYS A 96 -8.01 -3.06 19.75
N ARG A 97 -7.86 -4.37 19.96
CA ARG A 97 -7.63 -4.98 21.29
C ARG A 97 -6.33 -4.50 21.94
N LEU A 98 -5.29 -4.31 21.12
CA LEU A 98 -3.99 -3.79 21.56
C LEU A 98 -4.00 -2.26 21.80
N GLY A 99 -5.15 -1.61 21.60
CA GLY A 99 -5.32 -0.17 21.85
C GLY A 99 -4.67 0.73 20.81
N GLY A 100 -4.35 0.19 19.63
CA GLY A 100 -3.81 0.95 18.50
C GLY A 100 -4.82 1.88 17.83
N VAL A 101 -6.11 1.56 17.94
CA VAL A 101 -7.19 2.25 17.22
C VAL A 101 -8.41 2.45 18.14
N GLY A 102 -8.99 3.65 18.11
CA GLY A 102 -10.21 4.02 18.84
C GLY A 102 -10.00 5.00 20.00
N SER A 103 -11.06 5.72 20.37
CA SER A 103 -11.08 6.62 21.53
C SER A 103 -10.91 5.79 22.82
N ARG A 104 -9.95 6.17 23.68
CA ARG A 104 -9.82 5.66 25.06
C ARG A 104 -10.97 6.22 25.90
N ASP A 105 -12.20 5.80 25.62
CA ASP A 105 -13.27 5.95 26.58
C ASP A 105 -13.14 4.82 27.61
N PRO A 106 -12.79 5.13 28.88
CA PRO A 106 -12.50 4.12 29.89
C PRO A 106 -13.68 3.17 30.15
N GLY A 107 -14.92 3.61 29.88
CA GLY A 107 -16.11 2.76 29.97
C GLY A 107 -16.20 1.68 28.88
N THR A 108 -15.75 1.98 27.66
CA THR A 108 -15.85 1.07 26.51
C THR A 108 -14.75 0.00 26.55
N ALA A 109 -13.56 0.33 27.06
CA ALA A 109 -12.48 -0.64 27.27
C ALA A 109 -12.83 -1.70 28.33
N ALA A 110 -13.53 -1.30 29.40
CA ALA A 110 -14.03 -2.24 30.41
C ALA A 110 -15.13 -3.14 29.83
N ALA A 111 -16.07 -2.57 29.07
CA ALA A 111 -17.11 -3.35 28.39
C ALA A 111 -16.54 -4.34 27.35
N MET A 112 -15.53 -3.93 26.57
CA MET A 112 -14.85 -4.82 25.61
C MET A 112 -14.09 -5.97 26.29
N ARG A 113 -13.45 -5.74 27.44
CA ARG A 113 -12.84 -6.84 28.23
C ARG A 113 -13.88 -7.81 28.78
N VAL A 114 -15.05 -7.30 29.19
CA VAL A 114 -16.15 -8.15 29.68
C VAL A 114 -16.74 -8.99 28.54
N MET A 115 -16.87 -8.44 27.33
CA MET A 115 -17.33 -9.19 26.15
C MET A 115 -16.32 -10.25 25.70
N ALA A 116 -15.03 -9.90 25.59
CA ALA A 116 -13.98 -10.86 25.23
C ALA A 116 -13.85 -12.00 26.25
N LYS A 117 -14.02 -11.70 27.55
CA LYS A 117 -14.06 -12.72 28.61
C LYS A 117 -15.31 -13.61 28.53
N ARG A 118 -16.45 -13.05 28.09
CA ARG A 118 -17.71 -13.79 27.94
C ARG A 118 -17.69 -14.70 26.72
N GLU A 119 -17.01 -14.33 25.64
CA GLU A 119 -16.77 -15.18 24.47
C GLU A 119 -15.80 -16.32 24.82
N ALA A 120 -14.72 -16.05 25.56
CA ALA A 120 -13.81 -17.10 26.04
C ALA A 120 -14.49 -18.10 27.00
N MET A 121 -15.39 -17.63 27.86
CA MET A 121 -16.16 -18.50 28.77
C MET A 121 -17.32 -19.26 28.08
N ALA A 122 -17.73 -18.85 26.89
CA ALA A 122 -18.76 -19.55 26.12
C ALA A 122 -18.20 -20.79 25.39
N ASP A 123 -16.89 -20.85 25.20
CA ASP A 123 -16.18 -21.95 24.54
C ASP A 123 -15.61 -22.99 25.55
N GLU A 124 -15.60 -22.67 26.86
CA GLU A 124 -15.11 -23.55 27.93
C GLU A 124 -16.19 -24.48 28.55
N SER A 125 -17.35 -24.67 27.90
CA SER A 125 -18.36 -25.61 28.41
C SER A 125 -18.34 -26.96 27.68
N MET A 126 -17.23 -27.69 27.78
CA MET A 126 -17.16 -29.16 27.74
C MET A 126 -15.70 -29.61 27.91
N ASP A 127 -15.22 -29.74 29.15
CA ASP A 127 -14.44 -30.93 29.53
C ASP A 127 -14.29 -31.08 31.05
N VAL A 128 -14.22 -32.34 31.48
CA VAL A 128 -14.23 -32.78 32.89
C VAL A 128 -12.80 -33.16 33.32
N ASP A 129 -12.37 -32.64 34.46
CA ASP A 129 -11.23 -33.02 35.31
C ASP A 129 -9.78 -32.89 34.77
N ALA A 130 -9.08 -31.80 35.15
CA ALA A 130 -7.65 -31.84 35.45
C ALA A 130 -7.22 -30.72 36.43
N ALA A 131 -6.50 -31.12 37.48
CA ALA A 131 -6.03 -30.30 38.60
C ALA A 131 -4.84 -29.36 38.24
N PRO A 132 -4.55 -28.32 39.05
CA PRO A 132 -3.66 -27.24 38.66
C PRO A 132 -2.20 -27.52 39.03
N SER A 133 -1.30 -27.44 38.06
CA SER A 133 0.15 -27.39 38.29
C SER A 133 0.73 -26.02 37.95
N SER A 134 1.51 -25.54 38.91
CA SER A 134 2.12 -24.23 39.07
C SER A 134 3.24 -23.87 38.10
N ALA A 135 3.22 -22.61 37.66
CA ALA A 135 4.32 -21.63 37.61
C ALA A 135 5.63 -21.90 36.83
N THR A 136 5.97 -20.84 36.08
CA THR A 136 7.31 -20.30 35.72
C THR A 136 8.03 -20.81 34.47
N SER A 137 7.94 -20.01 33.41
CA SER A 137 9.02 -19.70 32.46
C SER A 137 8.81 -18.26 31.97
N PRO A 138 9.86 -17.44 31.77
CA PRO A 138 9.72 -16.16 31.09
C PRO A 138 9.42 -16.42 29.60
N PRO A 139 8.50 -15.67 28.96
CA PRO A 139 8.22 -15.89 27.54
C PRO A 139 9.41 -15.37 26.72
N THR A 140 10.21 -16.31 26.19
CA THR A 140 10.84 -16.13 24.88
C THR A 140 9.75 -15.73 23.90
N ALA A 141 10.00 -14.70 23.07
CA ALA A 141 9.06 -14.14 22.11
C ALA A 141 8.24 -15.22 21.40
N GLU A 142 7.06 -15.52 21.95
CA GLU A 142 6.05 -16.33 21.30
C GLU A 142 5.63 -15.53 20.08
N GLU A 143 5.82 -16.13 18.90
CA GLU A 143 5.24 -15.65 17.67
C GLU A 143 3.77 -15.37 17.95
N LEU A 144 3.37 -14.10 17.94
CA LEU A 144 1.98 -13.71 18.15
C LEU A 144 1.17 -14.50 17.12
N ASP A 145 0.35 -15.44 17.58
CA ASP A 145 -0.49 -16.25 16.70
C ASP A 145 -1.57 -15.34 16.10
N LEU A 146 -1.22 -14.69 14.99
CA LEU A 146 -2.06 -13.72 14.31
C LEU A 146 -3.09 -14.48 13.46
N PRO A 147 -4.36 -14.04 13.42
CA PRO A 147 -5.35 -14.63 12.53
C PRO A 147 -4.85 -14.63 11.07
N LEU A 148 -4.98 -15.76 10.37
CA LEU A 148 -4.51 -15.93 9.00
C LEU A 148 -4.97 -14.79 8.08
N GLN A 149 -6.22 -14.33 8.22
CA GLN A 149 -6.76 -13.23 7.40
C GLN A 149 -6.01 -11.91 7.63
N LEU A 150 -5.56 -11.65 8.86
CA LEU A 150 -4.74 -10.47 9.17
C LEU A 150 -3.35 -10.61 8.58
N GLN A 151 -2.74 -11.81 8.65
CA GLN A 151 -1.44 -12.06 8.04
C GLN A 151 -1.47 -11.82 6.52
N LEU A 152 -2.48 -12.36 5.83
CA LEU A 152 -2.67 -12.15 4.38
C LEU A 152 -3.01 -10.70 4.03
N ALA A 153 -3.78 -10.00 4.88
CA ALA A 153 -4.07 -8.58 4.71
C ALA A 153 -2.81 -7.72 4.84
N MET A 154 -1.97 -8.01 5.83
CA MET A 154 -0.66 -7.37 6.00
C MET A 154 0.25 -7.68 4.82
N GLN A 155 0.28 -8.92 4.34
CA GLN A 155 1.06 -9.31 3.17
C GLN A 155 0.65 -8.48 1.94
N LEU A 156 -0.65 -8.42 1.59
CA LEU A 156 -1.11 -7.61 0.46
C LEU A 156 -0.70 -6.13 0.60
N ALA A 157 -0.95 -5.53 1.78
CA ALA A 157 -0.67 -4.12 2.00
C ALA A 157 0.83 -3.80 1.93
N PHE A 158 1.68 -4.62 2.55
CA PHE A 158 3.12 -4.37 2.59
C PHE A 158 3.85 -4.82 1.32
N GLU A 159 3.28 -5.75 0.55
CA GLU A 159 3.74 -6.05 -0.82
C GLU A 159 3.49 -4.85 -1.73
N MET A 160 2.27 -4.29 -1.70
CA MET A 160 1.96 -3.05 -2.43
C MET A 160 2.82 -1.88 -1.96
N PHE A 161 3.06 -1.76 -0.65
CA PHE A 161 3.94 -0.72 -0.12
C PHE A 161 5.37 -0.86 -0.64
N SER A 162 5.91 -2.08 -0.64
CA SER A 162 7.24 -2.38 -1.18
C SER A 162 7.32 -2.07 -2.66
N TYR A 163 6.29 -2.44 -3.44
CA TYR A 163 6.18 -2.10 -4.86
C TYR A 163 6.25 -0.58 -5.10
N VAL A 164 5.48 0.20 -4.33
CA VAL A 164 5.44 1.65 -4.50
C VAL A 164 6.72 2.34 -3.96
N LEU A 165 7.38 1.82 -2.92
CA LEU A 165 8.66 2.37 -2.45
C LEU A 165 9.76 2.26 -3.52
N GLN A 166 9.73 1.21 -4.34
CA GLN A 166 10.65 1.04 -5.48
C GLN A 166 10.29 1.93 -6.67
N ARG A 167 9.00 2.33 -6.78
CA ARG A 167 8.44 3.14 -7.88
C ARG A 167 7.65 4.32 -7.30
N PRO A 168 8.31 5.24 -6.57
CA PRO A 168 7.61 6.22 -5.74
C PRO A 168 6.88 7.30 -6.55
N THR A 169 7.26 7.47 -7.81
CA THR A 169 6.71 8.49 -8.70
C THR A 169 5.85 7.85 -9.79
N ARG A 170 4.68 8.45 -10.03
CA ARG A 170 3.79 8.15 -11.14
C ARG A 170 4.02 9.14 -12.28
N LYS A 171 3.75 8.70 -13.50
CA LYS A 171 3.69 9.55 -14.71
C LYS A 171 2.46 9.08 -15.50
N PRO A 172 1.31 9.74 -15.33
CA PRO A 172 0.05 9.26 -15.91
C PRO A 172 0.05 9.37 -17.45
N SER A 173 0.78 10.34 -17.99
CA SER A 173 1.00 10.52 -19.43
C SER A 173 2.47 10.89 -19.68
N PRO A 174 3.04 10.63 -20.88
CA PRO A 174 4.36 11.11 -21.28
C PRO A 174 4.55 12.62 -21.12
N PHE A 175 3.45 13.38 -21.22
CA PHE A 175 3.43 14.84 -21.12
C PHE A 175 3.10 15.34 -19.70
N ALA A 176 2.53 14.48 -18.86
CA ALA A 176 2.16 14.85 -17.49
C ALA A 176 3.39 14.95 -16.58
N ARG A 177 3.31 15.89 -15.63
CA ARG A 177 4.33 16.03 -14.59
C ARG A 177 4.35 14.79 -13.71
N SER A 178 5.55 14.41 -13.26
CA SER A 178 5.70 13.27 -12.37
C SER A 178 5.21 13.62 -10.97
N THR A 179 4.29 12.82 -10.43
CA THR A 179 3.71 13.02 -9.09
C THR A 179 4.13 11.90 -8.15
N ILE A 180 4.16 12.17 -6.85
CA ILE A 180 4.38 11.10 -5.85
C ILE A 180 3.13 10.26 -5.73
N ASN A 181 3.31 8.93 -5.69
CA ASN A 181 2.22 7.99 -5.54
C ASN A 181 1.49 8.24 -4.19
N PRO A 182 0.18 8.55 -4.20
CA PRO A 182 -0.57 8.90 -2.99
C PRO A 182 -0.73 7.71 -2.02
N TYR A 183 -0.52 6.48 -2.49
CA TYR A 183 -0.47 5.30 -1.63
C TYR A 183 0.58 5.46 -0.51
N LEU A 184 1.75 6.02 -0.84
CA LEU A 184 2.80 6.31 0.14
C LEU A 184 2.32 7.31 1.18
N THR A 185 1.68 8.40 0.73
CA THR A 185 1.18 9.45 1.63
C THR A 185 0.18 8.90 2.63
N VAL A 186 -0.79 8.11 2.16
CA VAL A 186 -1.83 7.51 2.99
C VAL A 186 -1.24 6.50 3.96
N LEU A 187 -0.44 5.54 3.47
CA LEU A 187 0.06 4.47 4.31
C LEU A 187 1.10 4.97 5.33
N LEU A 188 1.96 5.92 4.98
CA LEU A 188 2.89 6.50 5.94
C LEU A 188 2.20 7.41 6.97
N THR A 189 1.11 8.08 6.58
CA THR A 189 0.26 8.77 7.55
C THR A 189 -0.35 7.76 8.54
N PHE A 190 -0.78 6.58 8.07
CA PHE A 190 -1.22 5.50 8.94
C PHE A 190 -0.11 4.98 9.85
N LEU A 191 1.05 4.60 9.29
CA LEU A 191 2.19 4.07 10.05
C LEU A 191 2.69 5.04 11.13
N SER A 192 2.82 6.33 10.82
CA SER A 192 3.22 7.37 11.79
C SER A 192 2.22 7.59 12.94
N THR A 193 1.00 7.07 12.82
CA THR A 193 -0.01 7.09 13.89
C THR A 193 -0.02 5.79 14.67
N ILE A 194 -0.10 4.65 13.97
CA ILE A 194 -0.33 3.34 14.59
C ILE A 194 0.91 2.80 15.31
N LEU A 195 2.13 3.10 14.82
CA LEU A 195 3.38 2.59 15.38
C LEU A 195 3.75 3.25 16.72
N LYS A 196 3.07 4.32 17.11
CA LYS A 196 3.19 4.93 18.45
C LYS A 196 2.64 4.02 19.56
N HIS A 197 1.82 3.05 19.19
CA HIS A 197 1.27 2.06 20.12
C HIS A 197 2.14 0.80 20.08
N THR A 198 2.79 0.48 21.20
CA THR A 198 3.76 -0.63 21.28
C THR A 198 3.20 -1.96 20.80
N GLY A 199 1.98 -2.34 21.22
CA GLY A 199 1.37 -3.60 20.77
C GLY A 199 1.09 -3.62 19.26
N SER A 200 0.59 -2.53 18.69
CA SER A 200 0.41 -2.45 17.23
C SER A 200 1.72 -2.46 16.48
N ARG A 201 2.76 -1.83 17.04
CA ARG A 201 4.11 -1.86 16.49
C ARG A 201 4.62 -3.29 16.44
N GLU A 202 4.56 -4.04 17.53
CA GLU A 202 5.01 -5.45 17.57
C GLU A 202 4.34 -6.33 16.51
N VAL A 203 3.03 -6.12 16.27
CA VAL A 203 2.29 -6.83 15.21
C VAL A 203 2.79 -6.46 13.81
N LEU A 204 3.00 -5.16 13.55
CA LEU A 204 3.29 -4.66 12.20
C LEU A 204 4.79 -4.64 11.86
N GLU A 205 5.68 -4.63 12.85
CA GLU A 205 7.11 -4.38 12.70
C GLU A 205 7.77 -5.33 11.70
N ARG A 206 7.40 -6.61 11.75
CA ARG A 206 7.97 -7.66 10.88
C ARG A 206 7.65 -7.46 9.40
N SER A 207 6.46 -6.96 9.08
CA SER A 207 5.99 -6.84 7.70
C SER A 207 6.42 -5.54 7.02
N ILE A 208 6.92 -4.56 7.77
CA ILE A 208 7.34 -3.27 7.19
C ILE A 208 8.67 -3.44 6.45
N PRO A 209 8.79 -3.00 5.18
CA PRO A 209 10.03 -3.10 4.40
C PRO A 209 11.03 -1.99 4.81
N TRP A 210 11.63 -2.12 6.00
CA TRP A 210 12.46 -1.08 6.63
C TRP A 210 13.62 -0.58 5.76
N ASP A 211 14.33 -1.46 5.06
CA ASP A 211 15.46 -1.05 4.22
C ASP A 211 15.01 -0.26 2.99
N ALA A 212 13.95 -0.72 2.32
CA ALA A 212 13.36 0.00 1.20
C ALA A 212 12.82 1.36 1.65
N LEU A 213 12.27 1.42 2.87
CA LEU A 213 11.77 2.64 3.46
C LEU A 213 12.90 3.65 3.75
N ALA A 214 14.00 3.21 4.36
CA ALA A 214 15.17 4.06 4.59
C ALA A 214 15.79 4.54 3.27
N ALA A 215 15.92 3.66 2.28
CA ALA A 215 16.40 4.02 0.95
C ALA A 215 15.49 5.05 0.27
N PHE A 216 14.17 4.89 0.38
CA PHE A 216 13.20 5.85 -0.14
C PHE A 216 13.31 7.21 0.55
N PHE A 217 13.41 7.27 1.89
CA PHE A 217 13.58 8.54 2.61
C PHE A 217 14.90 9.26 2.26
N ALA A 218 15.95 8.53 1.87
CA ALA A 218 17.15 9.15 1.35
C ALA A 218 16.92 9.92 0.03
N THR A 219 15.85 9.61 -0.72
CA THR A 219 15.49 10.30 -1.97
C THR A 219 14.76 11.64 -1.79
N VAL A 220 14.39 12.01 -0.55
CA VAL A 220 13.66 13.26 -0.27
C VAL A 220 14.35 14.48 -0.91
N PRO A 221 13.64 15.31 -1.70
CA PRO A 221 14.23 16.47 -2.36
C PRO A 221 14.86 17.46 -1.38
N ARG A 222 16.02 18.04 -1.73
CA ARG A 222 16.71 19.04 -0.89
C ARG A 222 15.83 20.27 -0.62
N THR A 223 15.05 20.70 -1.61
CA THR A 223 14.10 21.82 -1.46
C THR A 223 13.09 21.58 -0.35
N VAL A 224 12.65 20.32 -0.16
CA VAL A 224 11.75 19.91 0.92
C VAL A 224 12.49 19.87 2.25
N MET A 225 13.72 19.36 2.28
CA MET A 225 14.55 19.36 3.50
C MET A 225 14.75 20.80 4.03
N SER A 226 15.10 21.73 3.14
CA SER A 226 15.31 23.14 3.49
C SER A 226 14.01 23.83 3.90
N SER A 227 12.90 23.60 3.19
CA SER A 227 11.60 24.21 3.53
C SER A 227 11.03 23.75 4.86
N GLN A 228 11.42 22.55 5.32
CA GLN A 228 11.04 21.99 6.62
C GLN A 228 12.11 22.22 7.70
N HIS A 229 13.14 23.01 7.42
CA HIS A 229 14.26 23.30 8.34
C HIS A 229 14.95 22.02 8.88
N LEU A 230 15.06 20.99 8.04
CA LEU A 230 15.67 19.71 8.39
C LEU A 230 17.19 19.70 8.17
N ASP A 231 17.72 20.71 7.48
CA ASP A 231 19.16 20.93 7.30
C ASP A 231 19.84 21.45 8.58
N HIS A 232 19.05 21.75 9.63
CA HIS A 232 19.55 22.22 10.91
C HIS A 232 19.28 21.19 12.02
N VAL A 233 20.30 21.00 12.87
CA VAL A 233 20.17 20.24 14.11
C VAL A 233 19.27 21.02 15.06
N MET A 234 18.22 20.37 15.54
CA MET A 234 17.34 20.98 16.54
C MET A 234 17.68 20.44 17.94
N PRO A 235 17.42 21.23 19.00
CA PRO A 235 17.50 20.74 20.36
C PRO A 235 16.60 19.51 20.54
N ALA A 236 17.03 18.54 21.35
CA ALA A 236 16.31 17.28 21.55
C ALA A 236 14.86 17.48 22.04
N ASP A 237 14.60 18.54 22.80
CA ASP A 237 13.28 18.84 23.38
C ASP A 237 12.38 19.67 22.45
N ALA A 238 12.88 20.11 21.29
CA ALA A 238 12.13 20.96 20.38
C ALA A 238 11.17 20.12 19.52
N ARG A 239 9.87 20.34 19.72
CA ARG A 239 8.84 19.77 18.86
C ARG A 239 8.84 20.49 17.50
N ARG A 240 9.11 19.75 16.41
CA ARG A 240 9.19 20.32 15.05
C ARG A 240 7.85 20.75 14.46
N TRP A 241 6.77 20.05 14.78
CA TRP A 241 5.42 20.40 14.33
C TRP A 241 4.36 19.96 15.34
N ASP A 242 3.26 20.72 15.39
CA ASP A 242 2.14 20.39 16.26
C ASP A 242 1.29 19.25 15.73
N MET A 243 1.13 19.20 14.41
CA MET A 243 0.39 18.18 13.68
C MET A 243 1.17 17.80 12.42
N ILE A 244 0.97 16.58 11.94
CA ILE A 244 1.62 16.12 10.70
C ILE A 244 1.26 17.05 9.53
N THR A 245 0.02 17.59 9.50
CA THR A 245 -0.44 18.51 8.45
C THR A 245 -0.27 20.00 8.76
N SER A 246 0.49 20.39 9.81
CA SER A 246 0.62 21.80 10.19
C SER A 246 1.15 22.68 9.06
N GLY A 247 0.37 23.69 8.63
CA GLY A 247 0.75 24.58 7.53
C GLY A 247 0.72 23.93 6.15
N CYS A 248 0.06 22.78 6.00
CA CYS A 248 -0.07 22.07 4.71
C CYS A 248 -1.40 22.33 3.99
N ALA A 249 -2.16 23.35 4.39
CA ALA A 249 -3.40 23.72 3.70
C ALA A 249 -3.13 24.26 2.27
N PRO A 250 -4.06 24.10 1.32
CA PRO A 250 -5.27 23.28 1.38
C PRO A 250 -5.00 21.76 1.41
N PRO A 251 -5.98 20.95 1.88
CA PRO A 251 -5.86 19.49 1.98
C PRO A 251 -5.47 18.81 0.67
N LEU A 252 -4.69 17.73 0.77
CA LEU A 252 -4.42 16.86 -0.37
C LEU A 252 -5.67 16.07 -0.76
N PRO A 253 -5.80 15.60 -2.03
CA PRO A 253 -6.88 14.72 -2.47
C PRO A 253 -7.13 13.55 -1.51
N GLU A 254 -6.05 12.86 -1.12
CA GLU A 254 -6.11 11.71 -0.22
C GLU A 254 -6.61 12.05 1.19
N ASP A 255 -6.38 13.28 1.69
CA ASP A 255 -6.79 13.65 3.04
C ASP A 255 -8.33 13.63 3.18
N TRP A 256 -9.04 13.99 2.11
CA TRP A 256 -10.50 13.92 2.07
C TRP A 256 -11.01 12.50 2.25
N CYS A 257 -10.33 11.52 1.66
CA CYS A 257 -10.66 10.09 1.81
C CYS A 257 -10.34 9.55 3.22
N LEU A 258 -9.40 10.17 3.95
CA LEU A 258 -9.02 9.77 5.31
C LEU A 258 -9.89 10.40 6.40
N ARG A 259 -10.69 11.41 6.06
CA ARG A 259 -11.50 12.13 7.02
C ARG A 259 -12.53 11.21 7.70
N GLY A 260 -12.51 11.20 9.03
CA GLY A 260 -13.48 10.43 9.83
C GLY A 260 -13.13 8.96 10.04
N MET A 261 -11.99 8.50 9.52
CA MET A 261 -11.45 7.17 9.82
C MET A 261 -11.08 7.04 11.30
N GLU A 262 -11.28 5.86 11.91
CA GLU A 262 -11.10 5.67 13.36
C GLU A 262 -9.65 5.75 13.84
N TRP A 263 -8.70 5.48 12.94
CA TRP A 263 -7.26 5.51 13.23
C TRP A 263 -6.66 6.92 13.07
N VAL A 264 -7.35 7.82 12.36
CA VAL A 264 -6.88 9.19 12.14
C VAL A 264 -7.02 9.95 13.45
N GLY A 265 -5.93 9.95 14.21
CA GLY A 265 -5.87 10.58 15.52
C GLY A 265 -5.92 12.11 15.45
N ARG A 266 -6.17 12.73 16.61
CA ARG A 266 -6.14 14.19 16.79
C ARG A 266 -4.80 14.86 16.45
N LYS A 267 -3.74 14.07 16.20
CA LYS A 267 -2.39 14.52 15.86
C LYS A 267 -2.08 14.60 14.36
N VAL A 268 -3.02 14.17 13.51
CA VAL A 268 -2.82 14.22 12.06
C VAL A 268 -3.18 15.60 11.53
N PHE A 269 -4.44 16.01 11.67
CA PHE A 269 -4.99 17.22 11.07
C PHE A 269 -5.07 18.40 12.04
N GLU A 270 -4.61 19.57 11.60
CA GLU A 270 -4.69 20.81 12.39
C GLU A 270 -6.10 21.42 12.44
N ARG A 271 -6.33 22.28 13.44
CA ARG A 271 -7.60 22.99 13.58
C ARG A 271 -7.78 23.96 12.43
N GLY A 272 -8.86 23.78 11.67
CA GLY A 272 -9.16 24.63 10.52
C GLY A 272 -8.60 24.12 9.19
N TYR A 273 -7.87 23.00 9.19
CA TYR A 273 -7.29 22.38 8.00
C TYR A 273 -8.28 22.25 6.82
N TRP A 274 -9.51 21.85 7.12
CA TRP A 274 -10.54 21.64 6.10
C TRP A 274 -11.11 22.95 5.54
N ARG A 275 -11.02 24.08 6.26
CA ARG A 275 -11.71 25.34 5.92
C ARG A 275 -11.22 25.94 4.61
N SER A 276 -9.95 25.80 4.29
CA SER A 276 -9.35 26.29 3.05
C SER A 276 -9.78 25.52 1.80
N GLY A 277 -10.50 24.40 1.95
CA GLY A 277 -10.99 23.60 0.82
C GLY A 277 -12.51 23.47 0.73
N LEU A 278 -13.27 24.08 1.65
CA LEU A 278 -14.74 23.91 1.72
C LEU A 278 -15.51 24.53 0.54
N GLU A 279 -14.90 25.42 -0.23
CA GLU A 279 -15.56 26.07 -1.37
C GLU A 279 -15.67 25.14 -2.59
N LYS A 280 -14.84 24.09 -2.65
CA LYS A 280 -14.86 23.05 -3.69
C LYS A 280 -15.54 21.79 -3.14
N LYS A 281 -16.30 21.05 -3.94
CA LYS A 281 -16.91 19.77 -3.51
C LYS A 281 -15.87 18.66 -3.66
N VAL A 282 -14.73 18.85 -3.00
CA VAL A 282 -13.47 18.15 -3.32
C VAL A 282 -13.58 16.64 -3.14
N GLU A 283 -14.37 16.13 -2.18
CA GLU A 283 -14.56 14.67 -2.01
C GLU A 283 -15.12 14.00 -3.27
N GLN A 284 -16.13 14.60 -3.91
CA GLN A 284 -16.67 14.07 -5.18
C GLN A 284 -15.74 14.35 -6.34
N GLU A 285 -15.03 15.47 -6.34
CA GLU A 285 -14.03 15.78 -7.37
C GLU A 285 -12.89 14.77 -7.36
N VAL A 286 -12.39 14.34 -6.19
CA VAL A 286 -11.34 13.31 -6.08
C VAL A 286 -11.82 11.96 -6.63
N LEU A 287 -13.08 11.60 -6.40
CA LEU A 287 -13.65 10.35 -6.91
C LEU A 287 -13.95 10.42 -8.41
N ASN A 288 -14.36 11.59 -8.90
CA ASN A 288 -14.74 11.82 -10.28
C ASN A 288 -13.57 12.24 -11.17
N ALA A 289 -12.42 12.59 -10.59
CA ALA A 289 -11.21 12.92 -11.31
C ALA A 289 -10.78 11.68 -12.10
N ALA A 290 -11.02 11.71 -13.41
CA ALA A 290 -10.29 10.86 -14.33
C ALA A 290 -8.97 11.57 -14.61
N GLU A 291 -7.88 10.81 -14.70
CA GLU A 291 -6.68 11.30 -15.37
C GLU A 291 -7.06 11.39 -16.85
N GLU A 292 -7.60 12.53 -17.28
CA GLU A 292 -7.90 12.74 -18.70
C GLU A 292 -6.59 12.51 -19.46
N GLU A 293 -6.64 11.69 -20.51
CA GLU A 293 -5.58 11.72 -21.51
C GLU A 293 -5.60 13.15 -22.04
N ASP A 294 -4.71 14.00 -21.52
CA ASP A 294 -4.33 15.26 -22.13
C ASP A 294 -3.73 14.92 -23.51
N MET A 295 -4.59 14.52 -24.44
CA MET A 295 -4.41 14.68 -25.87
C MET A 295 -4.55 16.18 -26.13
N THR A 296 -3.61 16.96 -25.60
CA THR A 296 -3.54 18.39 -25.87
C THR A 296 -3.11 18.55 -27.32
N ASP A 297 -4.14 18.72 -28.15
CA ASP A 297 -4.17 19.51 -29.37
C ASP A 297 -3.46 20.84 -29.13
N GLY A 298 -2.13 20.88 -29.34
CA GLY A 298 -1.33 22.04 -29.74
C GLY A 298 -1.48 23.38 -28.99
N HIS A 299 -2.22 23.44 -27.88
CA HIS A 299 -2.50 24.68 -27.17
C HIS A 299 -1.39 24.88 -26.14
N ILE A 300 -0.41 25.69 -26.54
CA ILE A 300 0.58 26.28 -25.64
C ILE A 300 -0.21 27.31 -24.83
N GLU A 301 -0.79 26.91 -23.71
CA GLU A 301 -1.28 27.85 -22.71
C GLU A 301 -0.07 28.47 -22.02
N ASP A 302 0.01 29.79 -22.05
CA ASP A 302 1.06 30.58 -21.41
C ASP A 302 0.99 30.38 -19.88
N ASP A 303 1.85 29.49 -19.38
CA ASP A 303 2.56 29.30 -18.08
C ASP A 303 2.21 30.13 -16.80
N ASP A 304 1.06 30.79 -16.67
CA ASP A 304 0.74 31.64 -15.50
C ASP A 304 -0.13 30.97 -14.41
N ASP A 305 -0.59 29.72 -14.61
CA ASP A 305 -1.38 28.94 -13.63
C ASP A 305 -0.54 27.86 -12.87
N GLU A 306 0.78 28.03 -12.77
CA GLU A 306 1.71 27.05 -12.17
C GLU A 306 1.52 26.77 -10.66
N GLU A 307 0.73 27.55 -9.92
CA GLU A 307 0.60 27.41 -8.46
C GLU A 307 -0.21 26.18 -8.01
N GLY A 308 -1.10 25.64 -8.85
CA GLY A 308 -2.02 24.56 -8.47
C GLY A 308 -1.35 23.20 -8.26
N GLU A 309 -0.53 22.77 -9.22
CA GLU A 309 0.01 21.39 -9.26
C GLU A 309 1.42 21.25 -8.67
N GLN A 310 2.29 22.26 -8.83
CA GLN A 310 3.60 22.28 -8.13
C GLN A 310 3.41 22.21 -6.61
N GLY A 311 2.30 22.76 -6.11
CA GLY A 311 1.91 22.68 -4.71
C GLY A 311 1.66 21.25 -4.21
N SER A 312 1.02 20.39 -5.00
CA SER A 312 0.65 19.03 -4.54
C SER A 312 1.87 18.12 -4.39
N TYR A 313 2.77 18.12 -5.38
CA TYR A 313 4.02 17.34 -5.33
C TYR A 313 4.87 17.70 -4.10
N GLY A 314 5.08 19.01 -3.88
CA GLY A 314 5.82 19.50 -2.71
C GLY A 314 5.15 19.13 -1.40
N LYS A 315 3.81 19.28 -1.31
CA LYS A 315 3.04 18.94 -0.11
C LYS A 315 3.05 17.45 0.22
N ARG A 316 2.96 16.56 -0.77
CA ARG A 316 3.11 15.09 -0.57
C ARG A 316 4.48 14.77 0.02
N TRP A 317 5.55 15.33 -0.52
CA TRP A 317 6.90 15.15 0.06
C TRP A 317 7.03 15.70 1.49
N VAL A 318 6.47 16.88 1.76
CA VAL A 318 6.42 17.45 3.12
C VAL A 318 5.69 16.49 4.07
N ARG A 319 4.56 15.91 3.65
CA ARG A 319 3.83 14.92 4.44
C ARG A 319 4.69 13.68 4.72
N LEU A 320 5.34 13.15 3.69
CA LEU A 320 6.16 11.94 3.77
C LEU A 320 7.34 12.11 4.72
N VAL A 321 8.10 13.21 4.61
CA VAL A 321 9.27 13.44 5.48
C VAL A 321 8.87 13.67 6.94
N ARG A 322 7.72 14.32 7.19
CA ARG A 322 7.18 14.45 8.54
C ARG A 322 6.77 13.10 9.12
N CYS A 323 6.12 12.25 8.32
CA CYS A 323 5.79 10.89 8.73
C CYS A 323 7.05 10.08 9.03
N ALA A 324 8.10 10.21 8.21
CA ALA A 324 9.39 9.56 8.43
C ALA A 324 9.97 9.91 9.80
N ILE A 325 10.03 11.20 10.14
CA ILE A 325 10.55 11.67 11.43
C ILE A 325 9.67 11.16 12.60
N GLU A 326 8.34 11.19 12.46
CA GLU A 326 7.45 10.62 13.48
C GLU A 326 7.64 9.12 13.68
N VAL A 327 7.97 8.36 12.62
CA VAL A 327 8.28 6.93 12.71
C VAL A 327 9.62 6.70 13.40
N THR A 328 10.66 7.51 13.12
CA THR A 328 11.95 7.41 13.84
C THR A 328 11.80 7.62 15.34
N GLY A 329 10.87 8.49 15.77
CA GLY A 329 10.57 8.67 17.19
C GLY A 329 9.73 7.55 17.82
N ALA A 330 9.09 6.71 17.01
CA ALA A 330 8.22 5.63 17.47
C ALA A 330 8.89 4.24 17.38
N VAL A 331 9.90 4.07 16.54
CA VAL A 331 10.56 2.78 16.28
C VAL A 331 12.04 2.91 16.57
N ASP A 332 12.50 2.16 17.56
CA ASP A 332 13.91 2.11 17.91
C ASP A 332 14.70 1.40 16.82
N GLY A 333 15.80 2.00 16.36
CA GLY A 333 16.64 1.48 15.27
C GLY A 333 16.30 1.97 13.85
N LEU A 334 15.26 2.78 13.63
CA LEU A 334 15.17 3.58 12.40
C LEU A 334 15.72 4.98 12.70
N GLU A 335 16.91 5.28 12.19
CA GLU A 335 17.64 6.49 12.52
C GLU A 335 17.74 7.45 11.34
N TRP A 336 17.65 8.74 11.66
CA TRP A 336 17.90 9.86 10.74
C TRP A 336 19.00 10.73 11.29
N THR A 337 20.08 10.89 10.53
CA THR A 337 21.16 11.80 10.90
C THR A 337 20.72 13.24 10.65
N GLN A 338 20.37 13.95 11.73
CA GLN A 338 19.88 15.33 11.66
C GLN A 338 20.82 16.24 10.86
N GLY A 339 20.25 17.13 10.05
CA GLY A 339 21.03 18.01 9.16
C GLY A 339 21.51 17.33 7.87
N THR A 340 21.21 16.05 7.68
CA THR A 340 21.57 15.30 6.48
C THR A 340 20.34 14.63 5.84
N ARG A 341 20.54 13.99 4.68
CA ARG A 341 19.54 13.13 4.03
C ARG A 341 19.80 11.64 4.28
N GLU A 342 20.61 11.31 5.28
CA GLU A 342 20.98 9.93 5.57
C GLU A 342 19.98 9.30 6.54
N TRP A 343 19.37 8.20 6.10
CA TRP A 343 18.45 7.37 6.85
C TRP A 343 19.03 5.97 6.93
N ARG A 344 19.04 5.36 8.11
CA ARG A 344 19.67 4.06 8.35
C ARG A 344 18.78 3.20 9.23
N VAL A 345 18.83 1.90 8.98
CA VAL A 345 18.28 0.88 9.88
C VAL A 345 19.44 0.36 10.71
N GLU A 346 19.45 0.64 12.00
CA GLU A 346 20.52 0.34 12.94
C GLU A 346 20.00 -0.33 14.22
N GLY A 347 20.91 -0.63 15.15
CA GLY A 347 20.57 -1.14 16.47
C GLY A 347 19.78 -2.46 16.46
N ALA A 348 18.77 -2.54 17.32
CA ALA A 348 17.94 -3.72 17.48
C ALA A 348 17.09 -4.03 16.24
N LEU A 349 16.63 -2.99 15.52
CA LEU A 349 15.83 -3.16 14.31
C LEU A 349 16.64 -3.82 13.19
N ALA A 350 17.89 -3.40 12.99
CA ALA A 350 18.77 -4.01 11.99
C ALA A 350 19.00 -5.51 12.25
N GLN A 351 19.18 -5.89 13.52
CA GLN A 351 19.34 -7.30 13.91
C GLN A 351 18.07 -8.10 13.63
N LYS A 352 16.90 -7.57 14.00
CA LYS A 352 15.60 -8.18 13.69
C LYS A 352 15.40 -8.36 12.19
N VAL A 353 15.65 -7.31 11.41
CA VAL A 353 15.51 -7.33 9.95
C VAL A 353 16.43 -8.37 9.31
N ALA A 354 17.68 -8.49 9.78
CA ALA A 354 18.60 -9.51 9.30
C ALA A 354 18.08 -10.94 9.57
N VAL A 355 17.58 -11.18 10.78
CA VAL A 355 16.96 -12.48 11.16
C VAL A 355 15.73 -12.77 10.29
N TRP A 356 14.86 -11.79 10.07
CA TRP A 356 13.64 -11.97 9.27
C TRP A 356 13.95 -12.26 7.81
N LYS A 357 14.95 -11.60 7.23
CA LYS A 357 15.42 -11.89 5.86
C LYS A 357 15.96 -13.30 5.74
N GLU A 358 16.75 -13.74 6.72
CA GLU A 358 17.29 -15.10 6.72
C GLU A 358 16.18 -16.14 6.86
N GLN A 359 15.21 -15.91 7.74
CA GLN A 359 14.03 -16.77 7.87
C GLN A 359 13.24 -16.86 6.56
N ALA A 360 12.98 -15.73 5.91
CA ALA A 360 12.30 -15.70 4.62
C ALA A 360 13.09 -16.42 3.52
N ARG A 361 14.43 -16.30 3.52
CA ARG A 361 15.32 -17.03 2.60
C ARG A 361 15.21 -18.53 2.81
N VAL A 362 15.30 -18.98 4.06
CA VAL A 362 15.18 -20.41 4.42
C VAL A 362 13.81 -20.95 4.04
N GLU A 363 12.73 -20.24 4.40
CA GLU A 363 11.36 -20.63 4.07
C GLU A 363 11.15 -20.76 2.56
N ASN A 364 11.72 -19.84 1.76
CA ASN A 364 11.68 -19.90 0.31
C ASN A 364 12.44 -21.14 -0.23
N GLU A 365 13.66 -21.39 0.24
CA GLU A 365 14.43 -22.59 -0.14
C GLU A 365 13.69 -23.88 0.23
N GLU A 366 12.97 -23.89 1.36
CA GLU A 366 12.12 -25.01 1.72
C GLU A 366 10.92 -25.18 0.79
N ALA A 367 10.26 -24.08 0.44
CA ALA A 367 9.12 -24.07 -0.46
C ALA A 367 9.53 -24.52 -1.87
N GLU A 368 10.69 -24.08 -2.35
CA GLU A 368 11.30 -24.54 -3.59
C GLU A 368 11.65 -26.03 -3.53
N ARG A 369 12.22 -26.52 -2.42
CA ARG A 369 12.47 -27.95 -2.21
C ARG A 369 11.18 -28.76 -2.24
N ARG A 370 10.10 -28.27 -1.62
CA ARG A 370 8.78 -28.91 -1.67
C ARG A 370 8.23 -28.94 -3.10
N ARG A 371 8.46 -27.90 -3.90
CA ARG A 371 8.05 -27.84 -5.32
C ARG A 371 8.91 -28.73 -6.22
N GLY A 372 10.21 -28.85 -5.94
CA GLY A 372 11.15 -29.68 -6.70
C GLY A 372 11.12 -31.17 -6.33
N GLY A 373 10.55 -31.51 -5.17
CA GLY A 373 10.69 -32.82 -4.52
C GLY A 373 9.85 -33.98 -5.05
N THR A 374 9.15 -33.86 -6.19
CA THR A 374 8.32 -34.97 -6.70
C THR A 374 8.71 -35.49 -8.08
N ARG A 375 9.77 -34.96 -8.74
CA ARG A 375 9.95 -35.25 -10.17
C ARG A 375 11.10 -36.18 -10.59
N TRP A 376 12.15 -36.46 -9.82
CA TRP A 376 13.31 -37.20 -10.39
C TRP A 376 14.20 -38.02 -9.41
N ALA A 377 13.70 -38.51 -8.28
CA ALA A 377 14.58 -39.23 -7.33
C ALA A 377 14.10 -40.62 -6.87
N ASP A 378 13.05 -41.18 -7.46
CA ASP A 378 12.54 -42.50 -7.03
C ASP A 378 12.25 -43.46 -8.20
N ASP A 379 12.90 -43.23 -9.34
CA ASP A 379 12.92 -44.18 -10.47
C ASP A 379 14.35 -44.34 -11.03
N ALA A 380 15.35 -44.18 -10.17
CA ALA A 380 16.60 -44.91 -10.36
C ALA A 380 16.29 -46.37 -10.01
N MET A 381 15.64 -47.05 -10.96
CA MET A 381 15.54 -48.50 -10.98
C MET A 381 16.93 -49.05 -10.71
N GLU A 382 17.14 -49.61 -9.51
CA GLU A 382 18.22 -50.56 -9.26
C GLU A 382 17.99 -51.72 -10.23
N VAL A 383 18.55 -51.61 -11.43
CA VAL A 383 18.70 -52.74 -12.33
C VAL A 383 19.72 -53.63 -11.65
N ASP A 384 19.23 -54.67 -10.99
CA ASP A 384 20.03 -55.78 -10.52
C ASP A 384 20.86 -56.30 -11.71
N ASP A 385 22.15 -55.98 -11.68
CA ASP A 385 23.15 -56.42 -12.64
C ASP A 385 23.47 -57.90 -12.38
N GLU A 386 22.57 -58.78 -12.83
CA GLU A 386 22.91 -60.17 -13.15
C GLU A 386 22.86 -60.39 -14.66
N GLY A 387 23.97 -60.02 -15.31
CA GLY A 387 24.63 -60.79 -16.35
C GLY A 387 23.81 -61.19 -17.58
N ILE A 388 23.98 -60.47 -18.68
CA ILE A 388 24.01 -61.04 -20.03
C ILE A 388 24.90 -60.18 -20.92
N LEU A 389 25.98 -60.81 -21.40
CA LEU A 389 26.77 -60.35 -22.54
C LEU A 389 25.93 -60.49 -23.81
N GLY A 390 25.69 -59.39 -24.53
CA GLY A 390 25.02 -59.46 -25.83
C GLY A 390 24.78 -58.10 -26.44
N ALA A 391 25.60 -57.77 -27.44
CA ALA A 391 25.54 -56.59 -28.30
C ALA A 391 24.14 -56.14 -28.74
N SER A 392 23.91 -54.82 -28.76
CA SER A 392 23.36 -54.10 -29.92
C SER A 392 23.50 -52.59 -29.74
N GLU A 393 23.95 -51.95 -30.82
CA GLU A 393 23.93 -50.51 -31.08
C GLU A 393 22.48 -50.02 -31.35
N GLU A 394 22.32 -48.69 -31.50
CA GLU A 394 21.12 -47.92 -31.89
C GLU A 394 20.19 -47.54 -30.69
N SER A 395 19.74 -46.30 -30.46
CA SER A 395 19.48 -45.14 -31.32
C SER A 395 19.33 -43.88 -30.45
N ASP A 396 20.09 -42.82 -30.76
CA ASP A 396 19.75 -41.43 -30.43
C ASP A 396 18.74 -40.96 -31.49
N GLU A 397 17.54 -40.51 -31.11
CA GLU A 397 16.68 -39.59 -31.89
C GLU A 397 15.33 -39.41 -31.16
N ASP A 398 15.09 -38.23 -30.58
CA ASP A 398 13.82 -37.45 -30.65
C ASP A 398 13.68 -36.42 -29.51
N SER A 399 14.21 -35.20 -29.73
CA SER A 399 13.80 -34.01 -28.97
C SER A 399 13.89 -32.70 -29.79
N ASP A 400 13.79 -32.78 -31.13
CA ASP A 400 13.98 -31.59 -32.00
C ASP A 400 12.69 -31.02 -32.61
N ASN A 401 11.49 -31.43 -32.15
CA ASN A 401 10.24 -30.89 -32.70
C ASN A 401 9.54 -29.82 -31.85
N ASP A 402 10.27 -29.12 -30.98
CA ASP A 402 9.75 -27.87 -30.38
C ASP A 402 9.97 -26.73 -31.39
N THR A 403 8.88 -26.31 -32.05
CA THR A 403 8.85 -25.11 -32.92
C THR A 403 9.36 -23.88 -32.16
N PRO A 404 9.98 -22.90 -32.85
CA PRO A 404 10.57 -21.73 -32.19
C PRO A 404 9.55 -20.92 -31.36
N GLU A 405 8.27 -21.02 -31.69
CA GLU A 405 7.16 -20.39 -30.97
C GLU A 405 6.83 -21.10 -29.64
N ILE A 406 6.90 -22.44 -29.59
CA ILE A 406 6.72 -23.23 -28.36
C ILE A 406 7.93 -23.06 -27.42
N ARG A 407 9.13 -22.93 -27.99
CA ARG A 407 10.35 -22.62 -27.23
C ARG A 407 10.28 -21.20 -26.63
N ALA A 408 9.71 -20.22 -27.34
CA ALA A 408 9.46 -18.87 -26.82
C ALA A 408 8.38 -18.86 -25.72
N LEU A 409 7.31 -19.65 -25.86
CA LEU A 409 6.25 -19.73 -24.85
C LEU A 409 6.68 -20.47 -23.58
N LYS A 410 7.53 -21.50 -23.68
CA LYS A 410 8.14 -22.15 -22.49
C LYS A 410 9.07 -21.19 -21.73
N VAL A 411 9.83 -20.35 -22.43
CA VAL A 411 10.65 -19.31 -21.80
C VAL A 411 9.78 -18.21 -21.17
N CYS A 412 8.64 -17.88 -21.77
CA CYS A 412 7.70 -16.88 -21.24
C CYS A 412 6.90 -17.39 -20.01
N ALA A 413 6.47 -18.66 -20.02
CA ALA A 413 5.75 -19.29 -18.90
C ALA A 413 6.64 -19.57 -17.69
N SER A 414 7.95 -19.79 -17.89
CA SER A 414 8.93 -19.91 -16.81
C SER A 414 9.24 -18.56 -16.14
N CYS A 415 9.12 -17.45 -16.87
CA CYS A 415 9.51 -16.12 -16.39
C CYS A 415 8.51 -15.52 -15.37
N GLY A 416 7.26 -15.98 -15.35
CA GLY A 416 6.21 -15.47 -14.45
C GLY A 416 6.32 -15.94 -12.99
N THR A 417 7.05 -17.03 -12.72
CA THR A 417 7.27 -17.52 -11.34
C THR A 417 8.60 -17.04 -10.74
N ASP A 418 9.50 -16.47 -11.56
CA ASP A 418 10.76 -15.85 -11.13
C ASP A 418 10.61 -14.43 -10.56
N LEU A 419 9.43 -13.81 -10.66
CA LEU A 419 9.22 -12.42 -10.25
C LEU A 419 9.22 -12.24 -8.71
N TYR A 420 8.81 -13.26 -7.95
CA TYR A 420 8.88 -13.25 -6.48
C TYR A 420 10.35 -13.27 -5.99
N VAL A 421 11.22 -13.95 -6.74
CA VAL A 421 12.66 -14.06 -6.47
C VAL A 421 13.38 -12.77 -6.88
N LEU A 422 13.04 -12.17 -8.01
CA LEU A 422 13.74 -10.98 -8.49
C LEU A 422 13.46 -9.73 -7.66
N ILE A 423 12.25 -9.55 -7.12
CA ILE A 423 11.89 -8.34 -6.35
C ILE A 423 12.57 -8.33 -4.96
N VAL A 424 12.73 -9.48 -4.32
CA VAL A 424 13.45 -9.61 -3.05
C VAL A 424 14.97 -9.49 -3.27
N PHE A 425 15.54 -10.10 -4.32
CA PHE A 425 16.99 -10.04 -4.57
C PHE A 425 17.48 -8.71 -5.20
N ARG A 426 16.67 -8.00 -5.99
CA ARG A 426 17.07 -6.72 -6.58
C ARG A 426 17.27 -5.61 -5.54
N ASN A 427 16.70 -5.76 -4.34
CA ASN A 427 16.95 -4.89 -3.18
C ASN A 427 18.37 -5.03 -2.58
N ALA A 428 19.09 -6.13 -2.85
CA ALA A 428 20.46 -6.32 -2.37
C ALA A 428 21.54 -5.84 -3.37
N ALA A 429 21.25 -5.83 -4.68
CA ALA A 429 22.25 -5.54 -5.71
C ALA A 429 22.42 -4.03 -6.02
N VAL A 430 21.43 -3.19 -5.71
CA VAL A 430 21.46 -1.75 -6.06
C VAL A 430 22.31 -0.91 -5.07
N THR A 431 22.58 -1.41 -3.87
CA THR A 431 23.42 -0.72 -2.86
C THR A 431 24.92 -0.81 -3.13
N SER A 432 25.38 -1.65 -4.07
CA SER A 432 26.82 -1.83 -4.33
C SER A 432 27.40 -1.04 -5.51
N ARG A 433 26.60 -0.24 -6.25
CA ARG A 433 27.09 0.43 -7.49
C ARG A 433 27.10 1.95 -7.51
N ALA A 434 26.77 2.62 -6.40
CA ALA A 434 26.78 4.08 -6.31
C ALA A 434 28.00 4.60 -5.52
N SER A 435 29.21 4.23 -5.91
CA SER A 435 30.42 4.96 -5.49
C SER A 435 31.53 4.70 -6.49
N PHE A 436 31.69 5.57 -7.49
CA PHE A 436 32.95 5.93 -8.16
C PHE A 436 32.67 6.83 -9.37
N ARG A 437 32.85 8.15 -9.20
CA ARG A 437 33.63 9.08 -10.04
C ARG A 437 33.10 10.51 -9.98
N THR A 438 33.86 11.33 -9.25
CA THR A 438 34.00 12.77 -9.48
C THR A 438 35.05 13.03 -10.56
N HIS A 439 34.75 13.85 -11.57
CA HIS A 439 35.67 14.93 -11.98
C HIS A 439 35.03 15.98 -12.92
N ASN A 440 35.16 17.22 -12.45
CA ASN A 440 35.15 18.55 -13.07
C ASN A 440 35.13 18.72 -14.60
N GLY A 441 34.40 19.75 -15.05
CA GLY A 441 34.58 20.35 -16.39
C GLY A 441 33.70 21.59 -16.66
N HIS A 442 34.32 22.76 -16.61
CA HIS A 442 33.87 24.13 -16.89
C HIS A 442 32.82 24.40 -18.01
N ARG A 443 31.82 25.24 -17.64
CA ARG A 443 31.44 26.56 -18.20
C ARG A 443 31.74 26.84 -19.69
N LEU A 444 30.71 27.14 -20.50
CA LEU A 444 30.61 28.36 -21.33
C LEU A 444 29.22 28.55 -21.99
N GLN A 445 28.74 29.78 -21.92
CA GLN A 445 27.55 30.35 -22.57
C GLN A 445 27.69 30.39 -24.10
N ARG A 446 26.56 30.29 -24.82
CA ARG A 446 26.18 31.17 -25.97
C ARG A 446 24.79 30.80 -26.55
N HIS A 447 23.93 31.81 -26.66
CA HIS A 447 22.76 31.92 -27.55
C HIS A 447 23.08 33.03 -28.59
N PRO A 448 22.20 33.32 -29.58
CA PRO A 448 21.84 32.56 -30.79
C PRO A 448 22.21 33.42 -32.05
N PRO A 449 21.66 33.17 -33.27
CA PRO A 449 20.43 33.91 -33.62
C PRO A 449 19.48 33.21 -34.62
N ALA A 450 18.33 33.87 -34.77
CA ALA A 450 17.14 33.57 -35.55
C ALA A 450 17.31 33.56 -37.08
N VAL A 451 16.40 32.84 -37.77
CA VAL A 451 15.99 33.12 -39.16
C VAL A 451 14.48 32.90 -39.33
N GLN A 452 13.90 33.79 -40.14
CA GLN A 452 12.49 34.08 -40.37
C GLN A 452 11.81 33.18 -41.41
N ASN A 453 10.47 33.14 -41.31
CA ASN A 453 9.44 33.16 -42.36
C ASN A 453 9.42 32.09 -43.47
N ALA A 454 8.29 31.38 -43.59
CA ALA A 454 7.48 31.36 -44.82
C ALA A 454 6.07 30.76 -44.61
N HIS A 455 5.06 31.51 -45.05
CA HIS A 455 3.68 31.08 -45.29
C HIS A 455 3.56 30.06 -46.44
N ARG A 456 2.64 29.09 -46.35
CA ARG A 456 1.39 29.03 -47.15
C ARG A 456 0.52 27.78 -46.87
N PRO A 457 -0.78 27.82 -47.22
CA PRO A 457 -1.82 26.90 -46.76
C PRO A 457 -2.21 25.84 -47.82
N THR A 458 -2.94 24.79 -47.42
CA THR A 458 -4.29 24.39 -47.93
C THR A 458 -4.68 22.93 -47.64
N THR A 459 -5.89 22.76 -47.09
CA THR A 459 -6.88 21.68 -47.28
C THR A 459 -6.44 20.20 -47.30
N ARG A 460 -7.06 19.40 -46.41
CA ARG A 460 -8.06 18.39 -46.83
C ARG A 460 -8.83 17.82 -45.64
N ALA A 461 -10.15 17.89 -45.76
CA ALA A 461 -11.11 17.15 -44.96
C ALA A 461 -11.02 15.65 -45.27
N LEU A 462 -11.01 14.82 -44.24
CA LEU A 462 -11.46 13.44 -44.31
C LEU A 462 -12.22 13.09 -43.03
N SER A 463 -13.52 12.98 -43.19
CA SER A 463 -14.46 12.33 -42.30
C SER A 463 -14.10 10.85 -42.15
N LEU A 464 -13.92 10.38 -40.92
CA LEU A 464 -14.05 8.96 -40.60
C LEU A 464 -14.93 8.81 -39.36
N LEU A 465 -16.07 8.16 -39.61
CA LEU A 465 -16.99 7.61 -38.64
C LEU A 465 -16.25 6.60 -37.75
N SER A 466 -16.34 6.76 -36.44
CA SER A 466 -16.08 5.67 -35.50
C SER A 466 -17.11 5.71 -34.38
N ASN A 467 -17.70 4.54 -34.16
CA ASN A 467 -18.82 4.27 -33.28
C ASN A 467 -18.51 4.59 -31.82
N GLN A 468 -19.24 5.53 -31.22
CA GLN A 468 -19.35 5.64 -29.77
C GLN A 468 -20.37 4.62 -29.27
N ALA A 469 -19.88 3.55 -28.64
CA ALA A 469 -20.65 2.76 -27.70
C ALA A 469 -20.56 3.44 -26.33
N THR A 470 -21.61 4.17 -25.98
CA THR A 470 -21.83 4.75 -24.65
C THR A 470 -22.21 3.64 -23.67
N LEU A 471 -21.40 3.44 -22.61
CA LEU A 471 -21.83 2.71 -21.43
C LEU A 471 -21.99 3.69 -20.26
N SER A 472 -23.26 4.05 -20.06
CA SER A 472 -23.76 4.77 -18.90
C SER A 472 -23.58 3.95 -17.63
N TRP A 473 -22.80 4.46 -16.67
CA TRP A 473 -22.90 4.05 -15.27
C TRP A 473 -23.58 5.18 -14.49
N LEU A 474 -24.62 4.80 -13.73
CA LEU A 474 -25.42 5.58 -12.78
C LEU A 474 -26.58 6.43 -13.36
N SER A 475 -27.70 5.76 -13.63
CA SER A 475 -29.03 6.37 -13.51
C SER A 475 -29.68 5.90 -12.20
N THR A 476 -29.71 6.81 -11.21
CA THR A 476 -30.78 7.17 -10.21
C THR A 476 -31.72 6.10 -9.57
N PRO A 477 -32.30 6.33 -8.36
CA PRO A 477 -32.81 7.61 -7.89
C PRO A 477 -32.47 8.08 -6.46
N THR A 478 -32.26 9.39 -6.40
CA THR A 478 -32.59 10.34 -5.33
C THR A 478 -33.46 9.81 -4.20
N PHE A 479 -32.89 9.80 -2.99
CA PHE A 479 -33.65 9.83 -1.74
C PHE A 479 -33.32 11.12 -0.97
N PHE A 480 -34.39 11.84 -0.63
CA PHE A 480 -34.42 13.09 0.15
C PHE A 480 -33.74 12.94 1.51
N TYR A 481 -32.85 13.88 1.87
CA TYR A 481 -32.43 14.07 3.27
C TYR A 481 -33.04 15.36 3.83
N ARG A 482 -34.05 15.21 4.71
CA ARG A 482 -34.58 16.28 5.56
C ARG A 482 -33.58 16.56 6.68
N ARG A 483 -33.09 17.80 6.75
CA ARG A 483 -32.35 18.33 7.92
C ARG A 483 -33.26 18.36 9.15
N SER A 484 -32.86 17.68 10.22
CA SER A 484 -33.38 17.93 11.57
C SER A 484 -32.52 19.00 12.25
N LEU A 485 -33.12 20.18 12.43
CA LEU A 485 -32.66 21.26 13.29
C LEU A 485 -33.16 20.99 14.71
N CYS A 486 -32.28 20.60 15.64
CA CYS A 486 -32.58 20.60 17.07
C CYS A 486 -31.29 20.78 17.88
N SER A 487 -30.93 22.03 18.18
CA SER A 487 -30.16 22.39 19.40
C SER A 487 -29.93 23.91 19.49
N ARG A 488 -31.00 24.70 19.64
CA ARG A 488 -30.93 26.04 20.27
C ARG A 488 -32.29 26.34 20.89
N LEU A 489 -32.40 26.17 22.20
CA LEU A 489 -33.31 26.91 23.10
C LEU A 489 -33.25 26.25 24.48
N TRP A 490 -32.22 26.59 25.26
CA TRP A 490 -32.34 26.54 26.71
C TRP A 490 -31.30 27.44 27.37
N SER A 491 -31.65 28.73 27.51
CA SER A 491 -31.19 29.57 28.62
C SER A 491 -31.91 30.92 28.58
N LYS A 492 -32.36 31.38 29.77
CA LYS A 492 -33.10 32.62 30.08
C LYS A 492 -34.60 32.54 29.76
N ALA A 493 -35.54 32.86 30.65
CA ALA A 493 -35.50 33.37 32.02
C ALA A 493 -36.91 33.22 32.61
N SER A 494 -37.02 32.94 33.91
CA SER A 494 -38.20 33.35 34.70
C SER A 494 -37.89 33.23 36.19
N GLY A 495 -37.46 34.35 36.76
CA GLY A 495 -37.65 34.65 38.17
C GLY A 495 -38.78 35.68 38.29
N GLY A 496 -39.70 35.43 39.21
CA GLY A 496 -40.43 36.44 40.00
C GLY A 496 -41.57 37.20 39.35
N LEU A 497 -42.79 36.74 39.57
CA LEU A 497 -43.82 37.46 40.35
C LEU A 497 -44.89 36.47 40.85
#